data_AF-A0A239QFQ5-F1
#
_entry.id   AF-A0A239QFQ5-F1
#
_cell.length_a   1.000
_cell.length_b   1.000
_cell.length_c   1.000
_cell.angle_alpha   90.00
_cell.angle_beta   90.00
_cell.angle_gamma   90.00
#
_symmetry.space_group_name_H-M   'P 1'
#
loop_
_entity.id
_entity.type
_entity.pdbx_description
1 polymer ?
#
loop_
_entity_poly.entity_id
_entity_poly.type
_entity_poly.pdbx_seq_one_letter_code
_entity_poly.pdbx_strand_id
1 'polypeptide(L)'
;MKTRKFALIACLLCAVLLALFFVLHDKGRAPSAGEGSCGKNLSWKLEQGTLTISGTGSMDNYSEIHRTKYGGQPDSASIGTNSPWDLEDIKHVVVQDGVTSIGYCAFSGHPELLSVRLPDTVTQIGTLAFHNCAALKDLNLPDSVERIGKDAFQNCLDLKSVTVGRGSYAEQYCKENGMECRYEE
;
A
#
# COMPACT_ATOMS: atom_id res chain seq x y z
N MET A 1 -52.94 27.66 2.54
CA MET A 1 -51.74 27.04 3.15
C MET A 1 -51.65 25.55 2.82
N LYS A 2 -51.36 25.15 1.57
CA LYS A 2 -51.23 23.73 1.19
C LYS A 2 -50.38 23.56 -0.09
N THR A 3 -49.13 24.01 -0.09
CA THR A 3 -48.23 23.78 -1.25
C THR A 3 -46.75 23.59 -0.90
N ARG A 4 -46.32 23.77 0.36
CA ARG A 4 -44.90 23.64 0.74
C ARG A 4 -44.46 22.24 1.21
N LYS A 5 -45.38 21.28 1.34
CA LYS A 5 -45.06 19.91 1.83
C LYS A 5 -44.75 18.89 0.72
N PHE A 6 -45.09 19.16 -0.54
CA PHE A 6 -44.88 18.21 -1.64
C PHE A 6 -43.48 18.29 -2.29
N ALA A 7 -42.82 19.46 -2.26
CA ALA A 7 -41.50 19.63 -2.86
C ALA A 7 -40.37 18.93 -2.06
N LEU A 8 -40.47 18.88 -0.73
CA LEU A 8 -39.46 18.18 0.10
C LEU A 8 -39.50 16.67 -0.10
N ILE A 9 -40.69 16.08 -0.30
CA ILE A 9 -40.84 14.61 -0.41
C ILE A 9 -40.26 14.09 -1.74
N ALA A 10 -40.40 14.85 -2.84
CA ALA A 10 -39.81 14.50 -4.12
C ALA A 10 -38.27 14.60 -4.14
N CYS A 11 -37.70 15.58 -3.40
CA CYS A 11 -36.26 15.76 -3.28
C CYS A 11 -35.61 14.65 -2.41
N LEU A 12 -36.28 14.26 -1.31
CA LEU A 12 -35.87 13.13 -0.48
C LEU A 12 -35.94 11.78 -1.22
N LEU A 13 -36.99 11.53 -2.03
CA LEU A 13 -37.08 10.30 -2.82
C LEU A 13 -36.01 10.21 -3.91
N CYS A 14 -35.64 11.33 -4.55
CA CYS A 14 -34.58 11.37 -5.56
C CYS A 14 -33.19 11.17 -4.94
N ALA A 15 -32.93 11.76 -3.78
CA ALA A 15 -31.69 11.54 -3.02
C ALA A 15 -31.58 10.10 -2.49
N VAL A 16 -32.68 9.50 -2.05
CA VAL A 16 -32.71 8.10 -1.58
C VAL A 16 -32.59 7.10 -2.73
N LEU A 17 -33.17 7.38 -3.91
CA LEU A 17 -33.00 6.55 -5.11
C LEU A 17 -31.60 6.65 -5.71
N LEU A 18 -30.95 7.83 -5.67
CA LEU A 18 -29.54 7.99 -6.05
C LEU A 18 -28.61 7.30 -5.03
N ALA A 19 -28.90 7.39 -3.73
CA ALA A 19 -28.17 6.66 -2.70
C ALA A 19 -28.34 5.13 -2.86
N LEU A 20 -29.53 4.65 -3.23
CA LEU A 20 -29.78 3.24 -3.52
C LEU A 20 -29.14 2.76 -4.83
N PHE A 21 -28.97 3.65 -5.83
CA PHE A 21 -28.23 3.32 -7.06
C PHE A 21 -26.72 3.19 -6.82
N PHE A 22 -26.14 4.00 -5.92
CA PHE A 22 -24.77 3.79 -5.45
C PHE A 22 -24.61 2.51 -4.63
N VAL A 23 -25.65 2.11 -3.88
CA VAL A 23 -25.62 0.88 -3.06
C VAL A 23 -25.80 -0.41 -3.90
N LEU A 24 -26.28 -0.32 -5.14
CA LEU A 24 -26.62 -1.51 -5.95
C LEU A 24 -25.77 -1.71 -7.21
N HIS A 25 -24.65 -1.00 -7.36
CA HIS A 25 -23.69 -1.24 -8.46
C HIS A 25 -22.23 -1.30 -8.03
N ASP A 26 -21.91 -1.77 -6.83
CA ASP A 26 -20.52 -2.02 -6.46
C ASP A 26 -20.28 -3.49 -6.08
N LYS A 27 -19.62 -4.23 -6.98
CA LYS A 27 -18.82 -5.40 -6.62
C LYS A 27 -17.45 -4.92 -6.14
N GLY A 28 -17.43 -4.00 -5.18
CA GLY A 28 -16.25 -3.33 -4.68
C GLY A 28 -16.49 -2.97 -3.23
N ARG A 29 -15.68 -3.54 -2.36
CA ARG A 29 -15.66 -3.20 -0.95
C ARG A 29 -15.16 -1.76 -0.87
N ALA A 30 -15.93 -0.84 -0.26
CA ALA A 30 -15.39 0.48 0.05
C ALA A 30 -14.10 0.29 0.87
N PRO A 31 -12.99 1.00 0.57
CA PRO A 31 -11.77 0.91 1.38
C PRO A 31 -12.15 1.29 2.80
N SER A 32 -12.00 0.35 3.73
CA SER A 32 -12.40 0.62 5.10
C SER A 32 -11.40 1.60 5.67
N ALA A 33 -11.88 2.79 6.03
CA ALA A 33 -11.01 3.76 6.69
C ALA A 33 -10.57 3.16 8.03
N GLY A 34 -9.27 3.20 8.30
CA GLY A 34 -8.68 2.59 9.48
C GLY A 34 -7.47 3.37 9.96
N GLU A 35 -7.16 3.26 11.25
CA GLU A 35 -5.95 3.83 11.83
C GLU A 35 -5.45 2.99 13.00
N GLY A 36 -4.17 3.10 13.32
CA GLY A 36 -3.58 2.38 14.43
C GLY A 36 -2.06 2.55 14.52
N SER A 37 -1.41 1.68 15.28
CA SER A 37 0.05 1.65 15.42
C SER A 37 0.68 0.60 14.50
N CYS A 38 1.90 0.86 14.05
CA CYS A 38 2.71 -0.05 13.23
C CYS A 38 4.20 -0.03 13.62
N GLY A 39 4.45 0.28 14.89
CA GLY A 39 5.76 0.45 15.50
C GLY A 39 5.63 1.19 16.83
N LYS A 40 6.70 1.19 17.64
CA LYS A 40 6.72 1.87 18.94
C LYS A 40 6.28 3.34 18.86
N ASN A 41 6.70 4.03 17.80
CA ASN A 41 6.48 5.47 17.58
C ASN A 41 5.89 5.75 16.18
N LEU A 42 5.32 4.72 15.54
CA LEU A 42 4.73 4.84 14.22
C LEU A 42 3.24 4.56 14.28
N SER A 43 2.49 5.33 13.51
CA SER A 43 1.07 5.14 13.28
C SER A 43 0.79 4.95 11.79
N TRP A 44 -0.32 4.30 11.48
CA TRP A 44 -0.83 4.18 10.13
C TRP A 44 -2.25 4.74 10.05
N LYS A 45 -2.61 5.21 8.87
CA LYS A 45 -3.96 5.66 8.52
C LYS A 45 -4.28 5.25 7.08
N LEU A 46 -5.43 4.63 6.85
CA LEU A 46 -5.92 4.27 5.53
C LEU A 46 -7.13 5.14 5.19
N GLU A 47 -7.00 5.91 4.11
CA GLU A 47 -8.09 6.72 3.56
C GLU A 47 -8.12 6.58 2.04
N GLN A 48 -9.28 6.23 1.50
CA GLN A 48 -9.50 6.19 0.03
C GLN A 48 -8.47 5.33 -0.72
N GLY A 49 -8.04 4.20 -0.15
CA GLY A 49 -7.04 3.30 -0.74
C GLY A 49 -5.58 3.77 -0.60
N THR A 50 -5.33 4.88 0.12
CA THR A 50 -3.99 5.35 0.44
C THR A 50 -3.65 5.04 1.89
N LEU A 51 -2.69 4.16 2.10
CA LEU A 51 -2.11 3.87 3.41
C LEU A 51 -0.98 4.87 3.69
N THR A 52 -1.15 5.69 4.71
CA THR A 52 -0.13 6.63 5.18
C THR A 52 0.52 6.11 6.45
N ILE A 53 1.86 6.07 6.48
CA ILE A 53 2.67 5.75 7.66
C ILE A 53 3.32 7.03 8.17
N SER A 54 3.13 7.32 9.45
CA SER A 54 3.57 8.55 10.12
C SER A 54 4.34 8.25 11.39
N GLY A 55 5.16 9.20 11.82
CA GLY A 55 5.94 9.12 13.06
C GLY A 55 7.43 8.96 12.80
N THR A 56 8.16 8.57 13.84
CA THR A 56 9.63 8.47 13.78
C THR A 56 10.14 7.10 14.20
N GLY A 57 11.08 6.54 13.44
CA GLY A 57 11.78 5.29 13.76
C GLY A 57 11.35 4.11 12.89
N SER A 58 11.55 2.91 13.41
CA SER A 58 11.38 1.66 12.67
C SER A 58 9.96 1.12 12.72
N MET A 59 9.47 0.65 11.57
CA MET A 59 8.26 -0.15 11.45
C MET A 59 8.44 -1.54 12.05
N ASP A 60 7.37 -2.08 12.62
CA ASP A 60 7.32 -3.46 13.10
C ASP A 60 7.52 -4.47 11.95
N ASN A 61 8.03 -5.65 12.30
CA ASN A 61 8.12 -6.79 11.39
C ASN A 61 6.84 -7.62 11.44
N TYR A 62 6.39 -8.09 10.28
CA TYR A 62 5.17 -8.88 10.14
C TYR A 62 5.48 -10.28 9.61
N SER A 63 4.71 -11.27 10.03
CA SER A 63 4.88 -12.65 9.57
C SER A 63 3.97 -12.92 8.39
N GLU A 64 4.47 -13.66 7.40
CA GLU A 64 3.63 -14.28 6.39
C GLU A 64 2.63 -15.22 7.08
N ILE A 65 1.35 -15.02 6.78
CA ILE A 65 0.28 -15.92 7.20
C ILE A 65 -0.30 -16.56 5.94
N HIS A 66 -0.41 -17.89 5.96
CA HIS A 66 -1.03 -18.66 4.88
C HIS A 66 -2.55 -18.60 5.02
N ARG A 67 -3.14 -17.41 4.91
CA ARG A 67 -4.60 -17.23 4.84
C ARG A 67 -4.98 -16.77 3.45
N THR A 68 -5.96 -17.44 2.87
CA THR A 68 -6.62 -16.94 1.67
C THR A 68 -7.65 -15.90 2.09
N LYS A 69 -7.52 -14.65 1.61
CA LYS A 69 -8.52 -13.57 1.80
C LYS A 69 -9.93 -14.00 1.33
N TYR A 70 -10.02 -15.06 0.51
CA TYR A 70 -11.24 -15.59 -0.10
C TYR A 70 -11.54 -17.09 0.16
N GLY A 71 -10.94 -17.73 1.17
CA GLY A 71 -11.30 -19.10 1.55
C GLY A 71 -10.96 -20.20 0.53
N GLY A 72 -10.05 -19.94 -0.42
CA GLY A 72 -9.50 -20.92 -1.35
C GLY A 72 -8.40 -21.79 -0.72
N GLN A 73 -8.05 -22.89 -1.40
CA GLN A 73 -6.84 -23.68 -1.13
C GLN A 73 -5.60 -22.79 -1.32
N PRO A 74 -4.54 -22.92 -0.50
CA PRO A 74 -3.35 -22.09 -0.62
C PRO A 74 -2.69 -22.32 -1.98
N ASP A 75 -2.99 -21.46 -2.95
CA ASP A 75 -2.08 -21.21 -4.05
C ASP A 75 -0.99 -20.25 -3.56
N SER A 76 0.17 -20.27 -4.21
CA SER A 76 1.31 -19.44 -3.85
C SER A 76 1.07 -17.92 -3.99
N ALA A 77 -0.12 -17.52 -4.45
CA ALA A 77 -0.53 -16.14 -4.69
C ALA A 77 -1.29 -15.52 -3.50
N SER A 78 -1.69 -16.32 -2.51
CA SER A 78 -2.44 -15.88 -1.33
C SER A 78 -1.55 -15.86 -0.07
N ILE A 79 -0.49 -15.06 -0.09
CA ILE A 79 0.35 -14.81 1.08
C ILE A 79 -0.22 -13.57 1.77
N GLY A 80 -1.03 -13.79 2.81
CA GLY A 80 -1.40 -12.73 3.72
C GLY A 80 -0.25 -12.43 4.69
N THR A 81 -0.39 -11.37 5.46
CA THR A 81 0.51 -10.99 6.55
C THR A 81 -0.29 -10.74 7.81
N ASN A 82 0.35 -10.69 8.98
CA ASN A 82 -0.32 -10.18 10.18
C ASN A 82 -0.20 -8.64 10.32
N SER A 83 0.05 -7.92 9.23
CA SER A 83 0.07 -6.46 9.25
C SER A 83 -1.34 -5.90 9.52
N PRO A 84 -1.45 -4.70 10.12
CA PRO A 84 -2.75 -4.09 10.43
C PRO A 84 -3.64 -3.86 9.21
N TRP A 85 -3.06 -3.83 8.01
CA TRP A 85 -3.73 -3.51 6.75
C TRP A 85 -3.88 -4.70 5.79
N ASP A 86 -3.54 -5.93 6.21
CA ASP A 86 -3.61 -7.14 5.38
C ASP A 86 -4.96 -7.37 4.70
N LEU A 87 -6.06 -7.05 5.38
CA LEU A 87 -7.41 -7.27 4.88
C LEU A 87 -7.95 -6.11 4.03
N GLU A 88 -7.15 -5.06 3.85
CA GLU A 88 -7.52 -3.85 3.15
C GLU A 88 -7.16 -3.89 1.67
N ASP A 89 -7.82 -3.05 0.88
CA ASP A 89 -7.49 -2.87 -0.53
C ASP A 89 -6.69 -1.57 -0.67
N ILE A 90 -5.36 -1.72 -0.71
CA ILE A 90 -4.40 -0.61 -0.73
C ILE A 90 -3.90 -0.39 -2.15
N LYS A 91 -4.03 0.85 -2.63
CA LYS A 91 -3.56 1.28 -3.95
C LYS A 91 -2.30 2.12 -3.89
N HIS A 92 -2.11 2.85 -2.78
CA HIS A 92 -0.98 3.74 -2.60
C HIS A 92 -0.43 3.62 -1.18
N VAL A 93 0.89 3.59 -1.06
CA VAL A 93 1.58 3.71 0.23
C VAL A 93 2.35 5.03 0.25
N VAL A 94 2.16 5.81 1.32
CA VAL A 94 2.91 7.03 1.59
C VAL A 94 3.59 6.89 2.94
N VAL A 95 4.91 6.80 2.94
CA VAL A 95 5.71 6.82 4.16
C VAL A 95 6.21 8.25 4.38
N GLN A 96 5.93 8.81 5.55
CA GLN A 96 6.32 10.19 5.88
C GLN A 96 7.72 10.26 6.50
N ASP A 97 8.31 11.45 6.42
CA ASP A 97 9.61 11.77 7.03
C ASP A 97 9.67 11.33 8.49
N GLY A 98 10.84 10.80 8.88
CA GLY A 98 11.11 10.30 10.21
C GLY A 98 11.03 8.79 10.32
N VAL A 99 10.31 8.12 9.42
CA VAL A 99 10.33 6.65 9.32
C VAL A 99 11.69 6.20 8.78
N THR A 100 12.37 5.31 9.50
CA THR A 100 13.75 4.90 9.20
C THR A 100 13.86 3.53 8.56
N SER A 101 12.83 2.68 8.69
CA SER A 101 12.85 1.35 8.07
C SER A 101 11.46 0.81 7.78
N ILE A 102 11.37 0.04 6.69
CA ILE A 102 10.19 -0.75 6.33
C ILE A 102 10.37 -2.18 6.86
N GLY A 103 9.34 -2.69 7.53
CA GLY A 103 9.38 -3.98 8.20
C GLY A 103 9.39 -5.19 7.26
N TYR A 104 9.83 -6.33 7.79
CA TYR A 104 9.68 -7.64 7.17
C TYR A 104 8.22 -7.88 6.75
N CYS A 105 8.00 -8.28 5.50
CA CYS A 105 6.67 -8.53 4.90
C CYS A 105 5.65 -7.37 5.01
N ALA A 106 6.05 -6.13 5.31
CA ALA A 106 5.10 -5.07 5.67
C ALA A 106 3.96 -4.85 4.66
N PHE A 107 4.26 -4.90 3.37
CA PHE A 107 3.28 -4.69 2.29
C PHE A 107 3.18 -5.91 1.36
N SER A 108 3.64 -7.09 1.80
CA SER A 108 3.52 -8.31 1.01
C SER A 108 2.06 -8.63 0.70
N GLY A 109 1.79 -9.19 -0.49
CA GLY A 109 0.47 -9.70 -0.85
C GLY A 109 -0.57 -8.65 -1.25
N HIS A 110 -0.15 -7.44 -1.65
CA HIS A 110 -1.07 -6.40 -2.16
C HIS A 110 -0.98 -6.28 -3.69
N PRO A 111 -1.64 -7.16 -4.46
CA PRO A 111 -1.49 -7.20 -5.92
C PRO A 111 -2.03 -5.96 -6.63
N GLU A 112 -2.87 -5.15 -5.97
CA GLU A 112 -3.42 -3.88 -6.50
C GLU A 112 -2.62 -2.63 -6.08
N LEU A 113 -1.52 -2.78 -5.33
CA LEU A 113 -0.68 -1.65 -4.93
C LEU A 113 0.00 -1.05 -6.15
N LEU A 114 -0.32 0.22 -6.47
CA LEU A 114 0.15 0.90 -7.68
C LEU A 114 1.45 1.70 -7.46
N SER A 115 1.58 2.33 -6.29
CA SER A 115 2.70 3.24 -6.02
C SER A 115 3.10 3.25 -4.55
N VAL A 116 4.40 3.45 -4.32
CA VAL A 116 4.98 3.62 -2.99
C VAL A 116 5.84 4.88 -2.98
N ARG A 117 5.62 5.75 -2.00
CA ARG A 117 6.46 6.93 -1.73
C ARG A 117 7.22 6.71 -0.44
N LEU A 118 8.55 6.70 -0.54
CA LEU A 118 9.47 6.60 0.59
C LEU A 118 10.17 7.94 0.81
N PRO A 119 10.39 8.35 2.07
CA PRO A 119 11.16 9.55 2.40
C PRO A 119 12.67 9.23 2.44
N ASP A 120 13.50 10.26 2.34
CA ASP A 120 14.98 10.18 2.43
C ASP A 120 15.48 9.76 3.83
N THR A 121 14.57 9.54 4.79
CA THR A 121 14.92 9.00 6.10
C THR A 121 14.97 7.48 6.14
N VAL A 122 14.41 6.79 5.13
CA VAL A 122 14.40 5.31 5.09
C VAL A 122 15.77 4.79 4.70
N THR A 123 16.39 4.01 5.60
CA THR A 123 17.69 3.38 5.36
C THR A 123 17.60 1.88 5.11
N GLN A 124 16.48 1.25 5.48
CA GLN A 124 16.34 -0.21 5.38
C GLN A 124 14.95 -0.62 4.88
N ILE A 125 14.93 -1.53 3.92
CA ILE A 125 13.72 -2.19 3.42
C ILE A 125 13.81 -3.68 3.78
N GLY A 126 12.82 -4.19 4.52
CA GLY A 126 12.81 -5.56 5.01
C GLY A 126 12.73 -6.63 3.92
N THR A 127 13.11 -7.86 4.28
CA THR A 127 12.91 -9.05 3.44
C THR A 127 11.42 -9.19 3.12
N LEU A 128 11.10 -9.50 1.85
CA LEU A 128 9.73 -9.65 1.34
C LEU A 128 8.81 -8.42 1.54
N ALA A 129 9.36 -7.23 1.82
CA ALA A 129 8.55 -6.06 2.20
C ALA A 129 7.46 -5.68 1.19
N PHE A 130 7.68 -5.88 -0.11
CA PHE A 130 6.72 -5.64 -1.19
C PHE A 130 6.52 -6.89 -2.07
N HIS A 131 6.73 -8.08 -1.49
CA HIS A 131 6.57 -9.33 -2.23
C HIS A 131 5.14 -9.47 -2.79
N ASN A 132 4.99 -9.98 -4.01
CA ASN A 132 3.70 -10.16 -4.70
C ASN A 132 2.87 -8.85 -4.89
N CYS A 133 3.50 -7.67 -4.89
CA CYS A 133 2.84 -6.42 -5.28
C CYS A 133 2.80 -6.27 -6.81
N ALA A 134 2.01 -7.13 -7.48
CA ALA A 134 2.08 -7.33 -8.93
C ALA A 134 1.86 -6.05 -9.76
N ALA A 135 0.98 -5.15 -9.34
CA ALA A 135 0.66 -3.89 -10.03
C ALA A 135 1.57 -2.70 -9.64
N LEU A 136 2.57 -2.90 -8.79
CA LEU A 136 3.47 -1.82 -8.36
C LEU A 136 4.29 -1.36 -9.56
N LYS A 137 4.16 -0.09 -9.92
CA LYS A 137 4.84 0.50 -11.09
C LYS A 137 5.69 1.73 -10.74
N ASP A 138 5.29 2.47 -9.71
CA ASP A 138 5.87 3.76 -9.37
C ASP A 138 6.55 3.66 -7.99
N LEU A 139 7.89 3.58 -7.99
CA LEU A 139 8.71 3.54 -6.79
C LEU A 139 9.99 4.38 -7.00
N ASN A 140 10.23 5.29 -6.06
CA ASN A 140 11.52 5.93 -5.87
C ASN A 140 12.22 5.27 -4.68
N LEU A 141 13.46 4.81 -4.88
CA LEU A 141 14.30 4.32 -3.79
C LEU A 141 15.26 5.44 -3.39
N PRO A 142 15.12 6.01 -2.18
CA PRO A 142 15.93 7.14 -1.78
C PRO A 142 17.41 6.76 -1.61
N ASP A 143 18.29 7.72 -1.81
CA ASP A 143 19.76 7.53 -1.71
C ASP A 143 20.22 7.08 -0.32
N SER A 144 19.39 7.32 0.69
CA SER A 144 19.59 6.88 2.07
C SER A 144 19.46 5.36 2.26
N VAL A 145 18.89 4.62 1.32
CA VAL A 145 18.72 3.16 1.46
C VAL A 145 20.08 2.49 1.46
N GLU A 146 20.42 1.84 2.58
CA GLU A 146 21.67 1.11 2.76
C GLU A 146 21.48 -0.41 2.64
N ARG A 147 20.23 -0.88 2.79
CA ARG A 147 19.92 -2.32 2.77
C ARG A 147 18.53 -2.59 2.23
N ILE A 148 18.45 -3.51 1.27
CA ILE A 148 17.20 -4.08 0.77
C ILE A 148 17.22 -5.57 1.06
N GLY A 149 16.18 -6.05 1.72
CA GLY A 149 16.05 -7.46 2.09
C GLY A 149 15.87 -8.37 0.89
N LYS A 150 16.14 -9.66 1.12
CA LYS A 150 15.94 -10.69 0.10
C LYS A 150 14.48 -10.67 -0.39
N ASP A 151 14.29 -10.85 -1.70
CA ASP A 151 12.98 -10.95 -2.34
C ASP A 151 12.02 -9.77 -2.05
N ALA A 152 12.55 -8.61 -1.61
CA ALA A 152 11.74 -7.45 -1.22
C ALA A 152 10.78 -6.99 -2.32
N PHE A 153 11.16 -7.11 -3.60
CA PHE A 153 10.35 -6.77 -4.77
C PHE A 153 10.06 -7.97 -5.67
N GLN A 154 10.22 -9.21 -5.16
CA GLN A 154 9.92 -10.39 -5.95
C GLN A 154 8.42 -10.40 -6.33
N ASN A 155 8.12 -10.79 -7.56
CA ASN A 155 6.77 -10.82 -8.14
C ASN A 155 6.06 -9.44 -8.19
N CYS A 156 6.82 -8.32 -8.16
CA CYS A 156 6.34 -7.01 -8.59
C CYS A 156 6.40 -6.92 -10.12
N LEU A 157 5.45 -7.57 -10.81
CA LEU A 157 5.52 -7.84 -12.25
C LEU A 157 5.52 -6.56 -13.12
N ASP A 158 4.84 -5.51 -12.67
CA ASP A 158 4.78 -4.23 -13.38
C ASP A 158 5.92 -3.27 -13.00
N LEU A 159 6.75 -3.62 -12.00
CA LEU A 159 7.87 -2.80 -11.53
C LEU A 159 9.09 -2.99 -12.44
N LYS A 160 9.00 -2.45 -13.66
CA LYS A 160 10.05 -2.60 -14.68
C LYS A 160 11.27 -1.72 -14.41
N SER A 161 11.04 -0.56 -13.82
CA SER A 161 12.07 0.43 -13.54
C SER A 161 11.86 1.07 -12.18
N VAL A 162 12.94 1.42 -11.51
CA VAL A 162 12.91 2.23 -10.29
C VAL A 162 13.78 3.46 -10.43
N THR A 163 13.36 4.55 -9.81
CA THR A 163 14.17 5.77 -9.74
C THR A 163 15.16 5.66 -8.58
N VAL A 164 16.42 6.02 -8.82
CA VAL A 164 17.53 5.94 -7.88
C VAL A 164 18.52 7.09 -8.13
N GLY A 165 19.26 7.53 -7.12
CA GLY A 165 20.41 8.41 -7.33
C GLY A 165 21.65 7.65 -7.79
N ARG A 166 22.54 8.34 -8.52
CA ARG A 166 23.77 7.76 -9.08
C ARG A 166 24.77 7.43 -7.98
N GLY A 167 25.34 6.23 -8.04
CA GLY A 167 26.30 5.73 -7.05
C GLY A 167 25.67 5.22 -5.76
N SER A 168 24.33 5.28 -5.63
CA SER A 168 23.61 4.80 -4.46
C SER A 168 23.67 3.27 -4.34
N TYR A 169 23.43 2.76 -3.14
CA TYR A 169 23.24 1.33 -2.93
C TYR A 169 22.01 0.80 -3.69
N ALA A 170 20.94 1.61 -3.77
CA ALA A 170 19.75 1.25 -4.54
C ALA A 170 20.08 1.02 -6.03
N GLU A 171 20.95 1.84 -6.63
CA GLU A 171 21.41 1.62 -8.01
C GLU A 171 22.14 0.28 -8.18
N GLN A 172 23.00 -0.10 -7.22
CA GLN A 172 23.72 -1.38 -7.24
C GLN A 172 22.73 -2.55 -7.15
N TYR A 173 21.80 -2.48 -6.20
CA TYR A 173 20.75 -3.48 -6.01
C TYR A 173 19.94 -3.73 -7.29
N CYS A 174 19.57 -2.66 -8.00
CA CYS A 174 18.82 -2.77 -9.24
C CYS A 174 19.58 -3.51 -10.34
N LYS A 175 20.87 -3.17 -10.53
CA LYS A 175 21.76 -3.82 -11.49
C LYS A 175 21.94 -5.31 -11.19
N GLU A 176 22.12 -5.67 -9.91
CA GLU A 176 22.31 -7.05 -9.48
C GLU A 176 21.05 -7.92 -9.64
N ASN A 177 19.87 -7.30 -9.55
CA ASN A 177 18.58 -8.00 -9.64
C ASN A 177 17.89 -7.83 -11.01
N GLY A 178 18.58 -7.25 -12.01
CA GLY A 178 18.07 -7.11 -13.37
C GLY A 178 16.90 -6.13 -13.53
N MET A 179 16.74 -5.19 -12.61
CA MET A 179 15.76 -4.10 -12.69
C MET A 179 16.35 -2.90 -13.44
N GLU A 180 15.54 -2.20 -14.24
CA GLU A 180 15.98 -0.99 -14.94
C GLU A 180 16.13 0.18 -13.94
N CYS A 181 17.31 0.81 -13.91
CA CYS A 181 17.54 2.04 -13.14
C CYS A 181 17.18 3.27 -13.97
N ARG A 182 16.34 4.14 -13.41
CA ARG A 182 16.16 5.54 -13.86
C ARG A 182 16.82 6.46 -12.84
N TYR A 183 17.30 7.61 -13.29
CA TYR A 183 18.03 8.54 -12.45
C TYR A 183 17.20 9.79 -12.21
N GLU A 184 17.25 10.31 -10.98
CA GLU A 184 16.71 11.65 -10.68
C GLU A 184 17.44 12.70 -11.55
N GLU A 185 16.68 13.71 -12.00
CA GLU A 185 17.20 14.82 -12.81
C GLU A 185 17.95 15.87 -11.98
#